data_AF-A0A5C6Z558-F1
#
_entry.id   AF-A0A5C6Z558-F1
#
_cell.length_a   1.000
_cell.length_b   1.000
_cell.length_c   1.000
_cell.angle_alpha   90.00
_cell.angle_beta   90.00
_cell.angle_gamma   90.00
#
_symmetry.space_group_name_H-M   'P 1'
#
loop_
_entity.id
_entity.type
_entity.pdbx_description
1 polymer ?
#
loop_
_entity_poly.entity_id
_entity_poly.type
_entity_poly.pdbx_seq_one_letter_code
_entity_poly.pdbx_strand_id
1 'polypeptide(L)'
;MTTILASTTPPANGTIPAHADTVSAGTPADVTGVIADWRREAALRLGASPEVARHFAATGLIELAGQPLSLHPLHDEPTGPWLAVTRAARPAAVDEAAWCDALLLATGQALVATHEAFGLNDDGEAVLILRTAAGHAHPDLLAVELAGLLQLRQALLEGVTAQAGAAAAAATAATAGTAATAGMSGTTEAAAGPANAAQRRGVDATAAADVDAPCLEAPERVLVRVHGALLQAGLPAADALAGARSGSFTLDGVSIGLACEDGTDTLVLVSDLGAEALDTLERRRLALQANTTLMVFAGVAVARDARAPA
;
A
#
# COMPACT_ATOMS: atom_id res chain seq x y z
N MET A 1 48.04 -61.02 -7.32
CA MET A 1 48.04 -60.96 -5.85
C MET A 1 48.44 -59.57 -5.43
N THR A 2 47.49 -58.73 -5.01
CA THR A 2 47.55 -57.82 -3.86
C THR A 2 46.13 -57.29 -3.68
N THR A 3 45.54 -57.58 -2.52
CA THR A 3 44.21 -57.16 -2.09
C THR A 3 44.32 -55.80 -1.42
N ILE A 4 43.40 -54.86 -1.71
CA ILE A 4 42.98 -53.85 -0.73
C ILE A 4 41.47 -53.64 -0.89
N LEU A 5 40.74 -53.90 0.20
CA LEU A 5 39.33 -53.59 0.39
C LEU A 5 39.20 -52.39 1.34
N ALA A 6 38.35 -51.46 0.92
CA ALA A 6 37.49 -50.52 1.65
C ALA A 6 38.08 -49.52 2.66
N SER A 7 37.88 -48.23 2.35
CA SER A 7 37.44 -47.21 3.32
C SER A 7 36.19 -46.54 2.77
N THR A 8 35.17 -46.44 3.62
CA THR A 8 33.80 -46.02 3.33
C THR A 8 33.65 -44.50 3.34
N THR A 9 33.11 -43.92 2.27
CA THR A 9 32.58 -42.54 2.23
C THR A 9 31.17 -42.58 1.60
N PRO A 10 30.15 -41.90 2.16
CA PRO A 10 28.79 -41.96 1.64
C PRO A 10 28.66 -41.26 0.28
N PRO A 11 27.69 -41.63 -0.58
CA PRO A 11 27.51 -41.00 -1.88
C PRO A 11 27.11 -39.53 -1.72
N ALA A 12 27.80 -38.66 -2.47
CA ALA A 12 27.43 -37.25 -2.61
C ALA A 12 26.02 -37.16 -3.18
N ASN A 13 25.13 -36.51 -2.42
CA ASN A 13 23.77 -36.20 -2.83
C ASN A 13 23.76 -35.36 -4.11
N GLY A 14 22.79 -35.66 -4.97
CA GLY A 14 22.64 -35.13 -6.32
C GLY A 14 22.72 -33.61 -6.40
N THR A 15 23.48 -33.16 -7.40
CA THR A 15 23.57 -31.78 -7.85
C THR A 15 22.19 -31.30 -8.31
N ILE A 16 21.58 -30.40 -7.53
CA ILE A 16 20.52 -29.50 -8.02
C ILE A 16 21.21 -28.50 -8.97
N PRO A 17 20.79 -28.35 -10.24
CA PRO A 17 21.38 -27.34 -11.11
C PRO A 17 21.08 -25.95 -10.53
N ALA A 18 22.14 -25.22 -10.22
CA ALA A 18 22.09 -23.80 -9.90
C ALA A 18 21.60 -23.04 -11.15
N HIS A 19 20.33 -22.64 -11.14
CA HIS A 19 19.81 -21.63 -12.05
C HIS A 19 20.05 -20.24 -11.44
N ALA A 20 21.30 -19.83 -11.41
CA ALA A 20 21.70 -18.44 -11.23
C ALA A 20 23.05 -18.24 -11.91
N ASP A 21 23.22 -17.08 -12.50
CA ASP A 21 24.45 -16.58 -13.13
C ASP A 21 24.72 -17.07 -14.56
N THR A 22 23.93 -16.55 -15.50
CA THR A 22 24.47 -15.71 -16.60
C THR A 22 23.32 -15.00 -17.31
N VAL A 23 22.88 -13.85 -16.77
CA VAL A 23 22.28 -12.83 -17.64
C VAL A 23 23.46 -12.02 -18.16
N SER A 24 23.97 -12.41 -19.33
CA SER A 24 24.83 -11.51 -20.11
C SER A 24 24.10 -10.19 -20.22
N ALA A 25 24.78 -9.08 -19.91
CA ALA A 25 24.29 -7.74 -20.18
C ALA A 25 23.98 -7.64 -21.69
N GLY A 26 22.71 -7.87 -22.05
CA GLY A 26 22.23 -7.78 -23.41
C GLY A 26 22.47 -6.36 -23.91
N THR A 27 22.80 -6.24 -25.20
CA THR A 27 22.85 -4.95 -25.90
C THR A 27 21.54 -4.18 -25.61
N PRO A 28 21.52 -2.85 -25.45
CA PRO A 28 20.32 -2.09 -25.08
C PRO A 28 19.06 -2.41 -25.91
N ALA A 29 19.24 -2.79 -27.18
CA ALA A 29 18.18 -3.23 -28.10
C ALA A 29 17.50 -4.56 -27.70
N ASP A 30 18.22 -5.46 -27.03
CA ASP A 30 17.73 -6.77 -26.57
C ASP A 30 16.79 -6.60 -25.36
N VAL A 31 17.16 -5.71 -24.43
CA VAL A 31 16.36 -5.47 -23.22
C VAL A 31 15.07 -4.70 -23.52
N THR A 32 15.06 -3.83 -24.54
CA THR A 32 13.82 -3.16 -24.98
C THR A 32 12.81 -4.12 -25.60
N GLY A 33 13.29 -5.14 -26.33
CA GLY A 33 12.46 -6.21 -26.88
C GLY A 33 11.78 -7.03 -25.78
N VAL A 34 12.53 -7.39 -24.73
CA VAL A 34 12.04 -8.15 -23.58
C VAL A 34 10.92 -7.41 -22.83
N ILE A 35 11.05 -6.10 -22.59
CA ILE A 35 9.99 -5.28 -21.98
C ILE A 35 8.72 -5.27 -22.82
N ALA A 36 8.87 -5.04 -24.12
CA ALA A 36 7.74 -4.98 -25.04
C ALA A 36 6.98 -6.32 -25.03
N ASP A 37 7.70 -7.44 -24.97
CA ASP A 37 7.10 -8.76 -24.82
C ASP A 37 6.39 -8.94 -23.49
N TRP A 38 6.99 -8.52 -22.36
CA TRP A 38 6.32 -8.61 -21.06
C TRP A 38 5.02 -7.80 -21.01
N ARG A 39 5.03 -6.58 -21.53
CA ARG A 39 3.83 -5.74 -21.67
C ARG A 39 2.78 -6.41 -22.53
N ARG A 40 3.14 -6.86 -23.73
CA ARG A 40 2.23 -7.54 -24.66
C ARG A 40 1.57 -8.74 -23.99
N GLU A 41 2.37 -9.56 -23.33
CA GLU A 41 1.97 -10.84 -22.78
C GLU A 41 1.13 -10.67 -21.49
N ALA A 42 1.41 -9.63 -20.70
CA ALA A 42 0.56 -9.21 -19.58
C ALA A 42 -0.79 -8.67 -20.07
N ALA A 43 -0.83 -7.82 -21.11
CA ALA A 43 -2.08 -7.32 -21.67
C ALA A 43 -2.98 -8.44 -22.21
N LEU A 44 -2.41 -9.45 -22.88
CA LEU A 44 -3.18 -10.61 -23.34
C LEU A 44 -3.82 -11.38 -22.19
N ARG A 45 -3.11 -11.54 -21.06
CA ARG A 45 -3.67 -12.18 -19.83
C ARG A 45 -4.78 -11.38 -19.19
N LEU A 46 -4.69 -10.05 -19.24
CA LEU A 46 -5.74 -9.13 -18.80
C LEU A 46 -6.97 -9.15 -19.73
N GLY A 47 -6.94 -9.94 -20.81
CA GLY A 47 -8.06 -10.09 -21.75
C GLY A 47 -8.05 -9.09 -22.90
N ALA A 48 -6.95 -8.37 -23.13
CA ALA A 48 -6.82 -7.47 -24.27
C ALA A 48 -6.82 -8.24 -25.60
N SER A 49 -7.31 -7.60 -26.66
CA SER A 49 -7.12 -8.14 -28.02
C SER A 49 -5.64 -8.08 -28.43
N PRO A 50 -5.19 -8.90 -29.40
CA PRO A 50 -3.81 -8.85 -29.88
C PRO A 50 -3.38 -7.49 -30.44
N GLU A 51 -4.31 -6.68 -30.93
CA GLU A 51 -4.05 -5.32 -31.41
C GLU A 51 -3.76 -4.37 -30.27
N VAL A 52 -4.59 -4.40 -29.23
CA VAL A 52 -4.43 -3.60 -28.01
C VAL A 52 -3.15 -4.01 -27.27
N ALA A 53 -2.87 -5.31 -27.16
CA ALA A 53 -1.65 -5.81 -26.55
C ALA A 53 -0.37 -5.36 -27.29
N ARG A 54 -0.40 -5.31 -28.64
CA ARG A 54 0.71 -4.76 -29.43
C ARG A 54 0.88 -3.25 -29.22
N HIS A 55 -0.21 -2.51 -29.08
CA HIS A 55 -0.15 -1.09 -28.77
C HIS A 55 0.51 -0.86 -27.39
N PHE A 56 0.07 -1.60 -26.37
CA PHE A 56 0.63 -1.51 -25.03
C PHE A 56 2.12 -1.89 -24.99
N ALA A 57 2.54 -2.89 -25.76
CA ALA A 57 3.95 -3.24 -25.91
C ALA A 57 4.81 -2.04 -26.35
N ALA A 58 4.30 -1.26 -27.31
CA ALA A 58 5.01 -0.14 -27.91
C ALA A 58 4.96 1.14 -27.05
N THR A 59 3.81 1.43 -26.42
CA THR A 59 3.59 2.73 -25.74
C THR A 59 3.65 2.65 -24.23
N GLY A 60 3.46 1.45 -23.66
CA GLY A 60 3.17 1.29 -22.24
C GLY A 60 1.81 1.87 -21.83
N LEU A 61 0.93 2.21 -22.78
CA LEU A 61 -0.41 2.75 -22.53
C LEU A 61 -1.46 1.76 -23.05
N ILE A 62 -2.49 1.50 -22.25
CA ILE A 62 -3.60 0.62 -22.59
C ILE A 62 -4.89 1.12 -21.96
N GLU A 63 -6.00 0.84 -22.62
CA GLU A 63 -7.33 1.03 -22.06
C GLU A 63 -8.03 -0.34 -22.03
N LEU A 64 -8.42 -0.78 -20.83
CA LEU A 64 -9.09 -2.06 -20.60
C LEU A 64 -10.49 -1.79 -20.08
N ALA A 65 -11.51 -2.13 -20.86
CA ALA A 65 -12.92 -1.91 -20.50
C ALA A 65 -13.23 -0.46 -20.01
N GLY A 66 -12.65 0.55 -20.66
CA GLY A 66 -12.82 1.96 -20.27
C GLY A 66 -11.90 2.43 -19.13
N GLN A 67 -10.98 1.58 -18.67
CA GLN A 67 -10.05 1.89 -17.59
C GLN A 67 -8.66 2.17 -18.17
N PRO A 68 -8.16 3.42 -18.09
CA PRO A 68 -6.83 3.74 -18.58
C PRO A 68 -5.78 3.13 -17.65
N LEU A 69 -4.74 2.55 -18.22
CA LEU A 69 -3.61 1.98 -17.51
C LEU A 69 -2.34 2.33 -18.27
N SER A 70 -1.33 2.77 -17.53
CA SER A 70 -0.01 3.06 -18.07
C SER A 70 1.07 2.35 -17.27
N LEU A 71 2.14 1.93 -17.93
CA LEU A 71 3.25 1.20 -17.33
C LEU A 71 4.58 1.74 -17.86
N HIS A 72 5.36 2.34 -16.97
CA HIS A 72 6.61 3.01 -17.33
C HIS A 72 7.76 2.51 -16.44
N PRO A 73 8.97 2.30 -16.99
CA PRO A 73 10.13 2.08 -16.15
C PRO A 73 10.34 3.34 -15.29
N LEU A 74 10.68 3.16 -14.01
CA LEU A 74 10.86 4.28 -13.09
C LEU A 74 12.19 5.02 -13.36
N HIS A 75 13.18 4.28 -13.86
CA HIS A 75 14.50 4.78 -14.21
C HIS A 75 14.84 4.34 -15.63
N ASP A 76 15.94 4.86 -16.16
CA ASP A 76 16.46 4.47 -17.48
C ASP A 76 16.89 2.99 -17.53
N GLU A 77 16.84 2.28 -16.41
CA GLU A 77 17.11 0.86 -16.33
C GLU A 77 15.86 0.02 -16.64
N PRO A 78 15.83 -0.71 -17.77
CA PRO A 78 14.67 -1.49 -18.20
C PRO A 78 14.31 -2.66 -17.25
N THR A 79 15.29 -3.22 -16.55
CA THR A 79 15.11 -4.28 -15.54
C THR A 79 14.82 -3.75 -14.13
N GLY A 80 14.85 -2.43 -13.98
CA GLY A 80 14.59 -1.72 -12.73
C GLY A 80 13.11 -1.74 -12.32
N PRO A 81 12.76 -1.04 -11.23
CA PRO A 81 11.37 -0.93 -10.78
C PRO A 81 10.52 -0.20 -11.82
N TRP A 82 9.25 -0.58 -11.93
CA TRP A 82 8.31 0.07 -12.84
C TRP A 82 7.20 0.76 -12.06
N LEU A 83 6.55 1.70 -12.74
CA LEU A 83 5.42 2.45 -12.27
C LEU A 83 4.20 2.08 -13.11
N ALA A 84 3.22 1.43 -12.50
CA ALA A 84 1.90 1.27 -13.11
C ALA A 84 0.97 2.36 -12.57
N VAL A 85 0.19 2.98 -13.45
CA VAL A 85 -0.71 4.08 -13.08
C VAL A 85 -2.07 3.89 -13.73
N THR A 86 -3.14 4.06 -12.96
CA THR A 86 -4.52 4.16 -13.46
C THR A 86 -5.21 5.38 -12.84
N ARG A 87 -6.39 5.74 -13.37
CA ARG A 87 -7.14 6.92 -12.94
C ARG A 87 -8.60 6.62 -12.71
N ALA A 88 -9.20 7.31 -11.74
CA ALA A 88 -10.62 7.22 -11.45
C ALA A 88 -11.20 8.61 -11.20
N ALA A 89 -12.20 8.98 -12.01
CA ALA A 89 -12.98 10.18 -11.77
C ALA A 89 -13.77 10.06 -10.47
N ARG A 90 -13.89 11.16 -9.73
CA ARG A 90 -14.73 11.22 -8.53
C ARG A 90 -16.20 10.94 -8.91
N PRO A 91 -16.88 9.99 -8.26
CA PRO A 91 -18.31 9.77 -8.49
C PRO A 91 -19.12 11.04 -8.16
N ALA A 92 -20.11 11.36 -9.00
CA ALA A 92 -20.88 12.61 -8.87
C ALA A 92 -21.62 12.76 -7.53
N ALA A 93 -21.98 11.64 -6.89
CA ALA A 93 -22.66 11.60 -5.60
C ALA A 93 -21.72 11.80 -4.39
N VAL A 94 -20.40 11.83 -4.62
CA VAL A 94 -19.38 11.94 -3.56
C VAL A 94 -18.82 13.35 -3.58
N ASP A 95 -18.91 14.05 -2.44
CA ASP A 95 -18.30 15.37 -2.31
C ASP A 95 -16.77 15.28 -2.22
N GLU A 96 -16.09 16.42 -2.38
CA GLU A 96 -14.62 16.47 -2.41
C GLU A 96 -13.96 16.04 -1.11
N ALA A 97 -14.56 16.37 0.03
CA ALA A 97 -13.99 16.04 1.33
C ALA A 97 -14.09 14.54 1.61
N ALA A 98 -15.23 13.94 1.32
CA ALA A 98 -15.43 12.50 1.39
C ALA A 98 -14.51 11.76 0.40
N TRP A 99 -14.31 12.30 -0.80
CA TRP A 99 -13.38 11.73 -1.78
C TRP A 99 -11.94 11.75 -1.28
N CYS A 100 -11.45 12.89 -0.80
CA CYS A 100 -10.08 12.99 -0.27
C CYS A 100 -9.86 12.08 0.94
N ASP A 101 -10.84 11.99 1.84
CA ASP A 101 -10.76 11.08 3.00
C ASP A 101 -10.71 9.62 2.59
N ALA A 102 -11.52 9.21 1.62
CA ALA A 102 -11.50 7.85 1.10
C ALA A 102 -10.15 7.49 0.46
N LEU A 103 -9.56 8.40 -0.32
CA LEU A 103 -8.25 8.16 -0.95
C LEU A 103 -7.12 8.05 0.07
N LEU A 104 -7.10 8.90 1.09
CA LEU A 104 -6.10 8.85 2.16
C LEU A 104 -6.22 7.58 3.01
N LEU A 105 -7.45 7.15 3.28
CA LEU A 105 -7.73 5.90 3.99
C LEU A 105 -7.31 4.68 3.15
N ALA A 106 -7.70 4.67 1.87
CA ALA A 106 -7.34 3.59 0.93
C ALA A 106 -5.82 3.50 0.75
N THR A 107 -5.10 4.63 0.78
CA THR A 107 -3.63 4.64 0.72
C THR A 107 -3.02 3.90 1.91
N GLY A 108 -3.54 4.10 3.12
CA GLY A 108 -3.03 3.39 4.30
C GLY A 108 -3.23 1.88 4.19
N GLN A 109 -4.38 1.45 3.69
CA GLN A 109 -4.68 0.03 3.47
C GLN A 109 -3.84 -0.58 2.34
N ALA A 110 -3.67 0.17 1.25
CA ALA A 110 -2.91 -0.25 0.09
C ALA A 110 -1.43 -0.43 0.42
N LEU A 111 -0.79 0.54 1.08
CA LEU A 111 0.64 0.46 1.44
C LEU A 111 1.00 -0.72 2.37
N VAL A 112 0.04 -1.22 3.14
CA VAL A 112 0.24 -2.39 4.01
C VAL A 112 0.16 -3.69 3.21
N ALA A 113 -0.70 -3.75 2.19
CA ALA A 113 -0.95 -4.96 1.41
C ALA A 113 -0.10 -5.04 0.14
N THR A 114 0.25 -3.90 -0.44
CA THR A 114 0.91 -3.73 -1.75
C THR A 114 1.77 -2.47 -1.75
N HIS A 115 2.50 -2.24 -2.84
CA HIS A 115 3.27 -0.99 -3.05
C HIS A 115 2.44 0.04 -3.80
N GLU A 116 1.16 0.16 -3.43
CA GLU A 116 0.19 1.06 -4.06
C GLU A 116 -0.16 2.26 -3.17
N ALA A 117 -0.41 3.40 -3.81
CA ALA A 117 -0.96 4.56 -3.15
C ALA A 117 -1.91 5.32 -4.07
N PHE A 118 -2.77 6.12 -3.44
CA PHE A 118 -3.70 7.01 -4.13
C PHE A 118 -3.17 8.44 -4.03
N GLY A 119 -3.24 9.14 -5.15
CA GLY A 119 -3.01 10.57 -5.25
C GLY A 119 -4.15 11.28 -5.95
N LEU A 120 -4.01 12.59 -6.15
CA LEU A 120 -4.98 13.43 -6.84
C LEU A 120 -4.29 14.20 -7.96
N ASN A 121 -4.90 14.27 -9.14
CA ASN A 121 -4.46 15.20 -10.20
C ASN A 121 -5.12 16.57 -10.02
N ASP A 122 -4.74 17.53 -10.88
CA ASP A 122 -5.26 18.90 -10.83
C ASP A 122 -6.77 18.99 -11.09
N ASP A 123 -7.31 18.04 -11.86
CA ASP A 123 -8.73 17.92 -12.20
C ASP A 123 -9.57 17.31 -11.06
N GLY A 124 -8.93 16.85 -9.98
CA GLY A 124 -9.60 16.19 -8.85
C GLY A 124 -9.93 14.71 -9.07
N GLU A 125 -9.37 14.10 -10.11
CA GLU A 125 -9.42 12.65 -10.32
C GLU A 125 -8.38 11.96 -9.44
N ALA A 126 -8.72 10.77 -8.96
CA ALA A 126 -7.75 9.92 -8.30
C ALA A 126 -6.73 9.38 -9.30
N VAL A 127 -5.48 9.37 -8.88
CA VAL A 127 -4.36 8.71 -9.56
C VAL A 127 -3.92 7.56 -8.67
N LEU A 128 -4.03 6.33 -9.14
CA LEU A 128 -3.57 5.16 -8.41
C LEU A 128 -2.22 4.76 -8.98
N ILE A 129 -1.26 4.53 -8.10
CA ILE A 129 0.13 4.33 -8.48
C ILE A 129 0.63 3.07 -7.78
N LEU A 130 1.07 2.11 -8.57
CA LEU A 130 1.76 0.91 -8.11
C LEU A 130 3.23 1.01 -8.49
N ARG A 131 4.12 0.77 -7.51
CA ARG A 131 5.53 0.51 -7.78
C ARG A 131 5.80 -0.98 -7.79
N THR A 132 6.06 -1.55 -8.96
CA THR A 132 6.49 -2.94 -9.05
C THR A 132 7.99 -3.02 -8.74
N ALA A 133 8.40 -4.00 -7.93
CA ALA A 133 9.81 -4.14 -7.59
C ALA A 133 10.65 -4.50 -8.83
N ALA A 134 11.95 -4.17 -8.80
CA ALA A 134 12.88 -4.60 -9.83
C ALA A 134 12.88 -6.13 -9.97
N GLY A 135 13.10 -6.64 -11.18
CA GLY A 135 13.16 -8.09 -11.40
C GLY A 135 11.82 -8.82 -11.32
N HIS A 136 10.67 -8.13 -11.38
CA HIS A 136 9.38 -8.73 -11.72
C HIS A 136 9.35 -9.19 -13.20
N ALA A 137 10.32 -10.01 -13.57
CA ALA A 137 10.67 -10.44 -14.92
C ALA A 137 9.80 -11.61 -15.39
N HIS A 138 8.50 -11.56 -15.09
CA HIS A 138 7.55 -12.55 -15.60
C HIS A 138 6.21 -11.89 -15.97
N PRO A 139 5.71 -12.10 -17.21
CA PRO A 139 4.42 -11.57 -17.66
C PRO A 139 3.24 -11.93 -16.76
N ASP A 140 3.29 -13.10 -16.12
CA ASP A 140 2.22 -13.55 -15.22
C ASP A 140 2.13 -12.68 -13.97
N LEU A 141 3.27 -12.43 -13.31
CA LEU A 141 3.32 -11.62 -12.11
C LEU A 141 2.92 -10.18 -12.43
N LEU A 142 3.43 -9.64 -13.54
CA LEU A 142 3.03 -8.33 -14.01
C LEU A 142 1.52 -8.26 -14.29
N ALA A 143 0.93 -9.27 -14.94
CA ALA A 143 -0.51 -9.30 -15.17
C ALA A 143 -1.31 -9.31 -13.86
N VAL A 144 -0.87 -10.06 -12.86
CA VAL A 144 -1.51 -10.12 -11.53
C VAL A 144 -1.45 -8.76 -10.83
N GLU A 145 -0.29 -8.11 -10.81
CA GLU A 145 -0.09 -6.78 -10.24
C GLU A 145 -0.97 -5.72 -10.92
N LEU A 146 -1.00 -5.71 -12.26
CA LEU A 146 -1.86 -4.79 -13.01
C LEU A 146 -3.36 -5.08 -12.79
N ALA A 147 -3.75 -6.36 -12.66
CA ALA A 147 -5.11 -6.72 -12.32
C ALA A 147 -5.47 -6.29 -10.90
N GLY A 148 -4.56 -6.41 -9.93
CA GLY A 148 -4.70 -5.94 -8.56
C GLY A 148 -4.96 -4.44 -8.50
N LEU A 149 -4.16 -3.65 -9.22
CA LEU A 149 -4.34 -2.20 -9.34
C LEU A 149 -5.73 -1.82 -9.89
N LEU A 150 -6.20 -2.51 -10.94
CA LEU A 150 -7.53 -2.27 -11.52
C LEU A 150 -8.66 -2.71 -10.58
N GLN A 151 -8.47 -3.78 -9.81
CA GLN A 151 -9.42 -4.23 -8.80
C GLN A 151 -9.51 -3.27 -7.61
N LEU A 152 -8.37 -2.76 -7.13
CA LEU A 152 -8.33 -1.75 -6.06
C LEU A 152 -9.01 -0.45 -6.50
N ARG A 153 -8.80 -0.03 -7.74
CA ARG A 153 -9.55 1.07 -8.37
C ARG A 153 -11.06 0.84 -8.30
N GLN A 154 -11.51 -0.35 -8.67
CA GLN A 154 -12.92 -0.68 -8.71
C GLN A 154 -13.52 -0.77 -7.29
N ALA A 155 -12.82 -1.41 -6.36
CA ALA A 155 -13.22 -1.52 -4.96
C ALA A 155 -13.34 -0.15 -4.29
N LEU A 156 -12.43 0.78 -4.58
CA LEU A 156 -12.53 2.18 -4.15
C LEU A 156 -13.85 2.80 -4.64
N LEU A 157 -14.10 2.74 -5.95
CA LEU A 157 -15.30 3.35 -6.56
C LEU A 157 -16.60 2.77 -5.99
N GLU A 158 -16.66 1.45 -5.80
CA GLU A 158 -17.79 0.77 -5.20
C GLU A 158 -17.97 1.17 -3.73
N GLY A 159 -16.88 1.19 -2.96
CA GLY A 159 -16.89 1.56 -1.54
C GLY A 159 -17.40 2.98 -1.30
N VAL A 160 -16.85 3.97 -2.02
CA VAL A 160 -17.28 5.37 -1.86
C VAL A 160 -18.72 5.60 -2.31
N THR A 161 -19.14 4.92 -3.38
CA THR A 161 -20.51 5.04 -3.89
C THR A 161 -21.51 4.41 -2.93
N ALA A 162 -21.19 3.24 -2.37
CA ALA A 162 -22.01 2.59 -1.36
C ALA A 162 -22.14 3.44 -0.09
N GLN A 163 -21.03 4.04 0.37
CA GLN A 163 -21.03 4.91 1.54
C GLN A 163 -21.86 6.20 1.32
N ALA A 164 -21.76 6.82 0.15
CA ALA A 164 -22.59 7.96 -0.22
C ALA A 164 -24.09 7.59 -0.28
N GLY A 165 -24.42 6.43 -0.85
CA GLY A 165 -25.79 5.91 -0.89
C GLY A 165 -26.37 5.64 0.51
N ALA A 166 -25.58 5.05 1.41
CA ALA A 166 -25.97 4.80 2.79
C ALA A 166 -26.22 6.11 3.57
N ALA A 167 -25.36 7.12 3.39
CA ALA A 167 -25.53 8.43 4.00
C ALA A 167 -26.82 9.13 3.53
N ALA A 168 -27.13 9.06 2.23
CA ALA A 168 -28.36 9.61 1.67
C ALA A 168 -29.63 8.92 2.21
N ALA A 169 -29.60 7.59 2.34
CA ALA A 169 -30.69 6.82 2.92
C ALA A 169 -30.92 7.17 4.41
N ALA A 170 -29.85 7.29 5.19
CA ALA A 170 -29.92 7.68 6.60
C ALA A 170 -30.49 9.10 6.79
N ALA A 171 -30.08 10.05 5.95
CA ALA A 171 -30.61 11.40 5.96
C ALA A 171 -32.13 11.41 5.68
N THR A 172 -32.58 10.62 4.69
CA THR A 172 -34.00 10.51 4.32
C THR A 172 -34.84 9.91 5.45
N ALA A 173 -34.31 8.89 6.15
CA ALA A 173 -34.98 8.29 7.30
C ALA A 173 -35.11 9.28 8.48
N ALA A 174 -34.09 10.12 8.71
CA ALA A 174 -34.12 11.16 9.73
C ALA A 174 -35.18 12.23 9.43
N THR A 175 -35.31 12.68 8.18
CA THR A 175 -36.36 13.64 7.78
C THR A 175 -37.77 13.05 7.91
N ALA A 176 -37.96 11.78 7.56
CA ALA A 176 -39.23 11.08 7.73
C ALA A 176 -39.62 10.94 9.21
N GLY A 177 -38.66 10.62 10.09
CA GLY A 177 -38.88 10.58 11.54
C GLY A 177 -39.23 11.95 12.14
N THR A 178 -38.59 13.01 11.65
CA THR A 178 -38.86 14.38 12.10
C THR A 178 -40.25 14.87 11.66
N ALA A 179 -40.68 14.51 10.44
CA ALA A 179 -42.02 14.81 9.94
C ALA A 179 -43.13 14.04 10.71
N ALA A 180 -42.86 12.79 11.10
CA ALA A 180 -43.78 12.00 11.93
C ALA A 180 -43.95 12.60 13.34
N THR A 181 -42.90 13.17 13.93
CA THR A 181 -42.99 13.88 15.22
C THR A 181 -43.68 15.24 15.14
N ALA A 182 -43.65 15.92 13.98
CA ALA A 182 -44.35 17.19 13.79
C ALA A 182 -45.88 17.02 13.64
N GLY A 183 -46.35 15.82 13.27
CA GLY A 183 -47.78 15.47 13.14
C GLY A 183 -48.47 15.07 14.45
N MET A 184 -47.71 14.90 15.55
CA MET A 184 -48.25 14.53 16.87
C MET A 184 -47.95 15.61 17.90
N SER A 185 -48.58 16.78 17.75
CA SER A 185 -48.80 17.69 18.87
C SER A 185 -49.97 17.16 19.72
N GLY A 186 -49.65 16.21 20.59
CA GLY A 186 -50.56 15.65 21.58
C GLY A 186 -49.75 15.18 22.79
N THR A 187 -49.92 15.89 23.89
CA THR A 187 -49.32 15.70 25.22
C THR A 187 -49.05 14.25 25.62
N THR A 188 -47.77 13.91 25.87
CA THR A 188 -47.38 12.87 26.83
C THR A 188 -46.04 13.24 27.48
N GLU A 189 -46.18 13.74 28.71
CA GLU A 189 -45.48 13.31 29.93
C GLU A 189 -44.02 12.81 29.82
N ALA A 190 -43.17 13.52 30.55
CA ALA A 190 -41.77 13.21 30.77
C ALA A 190 -41.59 11.80 31.34
N ALA A 191 -40.77 10.99 30.67
CA ALA A 191 -40.22 9.76 31.24
C ALA A 191 -38.69 9.81 31.15
N ALA A 192 -38.10 9.69 32.35
CA ALA A 192 -36.70 9.69 32.70
C ALA A 192 -35.75 9.02 31.70
N GLY A 193 -34.68 9.74 31.33
CA GLY A 193 -33.54 9.15 30.67
C GLY A 193 -32.76 8.20 31.59
N PRO A 194 -32.13 7.14 31.06
CA PRO A 194 -31.18 6.37 31.82
C PRO A 194 -29.91 7.21 32.01
N ALA A 195 -29.70 7.63 33.24
CA ALA A 195 -28.47 8.24 33.70
C ALA A 195 -27.29 7.26 33.57
N ASN A 196 -26.20 7.74 32.96
CA ASN A 196 -24.81 7.47 33.31
C ASN A 196 -24.44 6.03 33.73
N ALA A 197 -24.10 5.20 32.75
CA ALA A 197 -23.20 4.06 32.92
C ALA A 197 -21.77 4.35 32.39
N ALA A 198 -21.40 5.63 32.23
CA ALA A 198 -20.09 6.08 31.73
C ALA A 198 -19.10 6.53 32.83
N GLN A 199 -19.42 6.33 34.11
CA GLN A 199 -18.58 6.76 35.22
C GLN A 199 -18.22 5.56 36.11
N ARG A 200 -17.20 4.80 35.70
CA ARG A 200 -16.19 4.09 36.52
C ARG A 200 -15.47 3.06 35.67
N ARG A 201 -14.48 3.54 34.92
CA ARG A 201 -13.22 2.81 34.66
C ARG A 201 -12.18 3.83 34.22
N GLY A 202 -11.81 4.70 35.17
CA GLY A 202 -10.43 5.15 35.22
C GLY A 202 -9.64 3.93 35.68
N VAL A 203 -8.86 3.36 34.77
CA VAL A 203 -7.83 2.38 35.08
C VAL A 203 -6.61 2.84 34.31
N ASP A 204 -5.77 3.58 35.04
CA ASP A 204 -4.33 3.59 34.97
C ASP A 204 -3.72 2.99 33.70
N ALA A 205 -3.26 3.87 32.80
CA ALA A 205 -2.40 3.55 31.67
C ALA A 205 -0.95 3.18 32.12
N THR A 206 -0.80 2.56 33.28
CA THR A 206 0.46 2.10 33.84
C THR A 206 0.23 0.78 34.57
N ALA A 207 0.29 -0.33 33.80
CA ALA A 207 0.56 -1.71 34.21
C ALA A 207 -0.33 -2.72 33.46
N ALA A 208 -0.02 -2.96 32.19
CA ALA A 208 -0.19 -4.29 31.61
C ALA A 208 1.22 -4.82 31.33
N ALA A 209 1.88 -5.27 32.40
CA ALA A 209 3.12 -6.02 32.30
C ALA A 209 2.82 -7.47 31.89
N ASP A 210 3.71 -8.02 31.07
CA ASP A 210 3.93 -9.44 30.80
C ASP A 210 2.70 -10.29 30.45
N VAL A 211 2.25 -10.13 29.22
CA VAL A 211 2.08 -11.35 28.42
C VAL A 211 3.46 -11.60 27.80
N ASP A 212 4.02 -12.80 27.96
CA ASP A 212 5.16 -13.32 27.18
C ASP A 212 4.77 -13.31 25.68
N ALA A 213 4.65 -12.12 25.10
CA ALA A 213 4.65 -11.95 23.67
C ALA A 213 6.05 -12.38 23.27
N PRO A 214 6.21 -13.43 22.44
CA PRO A 214 7.52 -13.76 21.93
C PRO A 214 8.10 -12.47 21.36
N CYS A 215 9.26 -12.05 21.88
CA CYS A 215 10.00 -10.94 21.31
C CYS A 215 10.42 -11.41 19.92
N LEU A 216 9.55 -11.19 18.94
CA LEU A 216 9.79 -11.53 17.54
C LEU A 216 10.80 -10.51 17.05
N GLU A 217 12.07 -10.81 17.29
CA GLU A 217 13.18 -10.05 16.74
C GLU A 217 13.21 -10.26 15.23
N ALA A 218 13.35 -9.17 14.47
CA ALA A 218 13.44 -9.25 13.02
C ALA A 218 14.65 -10.12 12.60
N PRO A 219 14.62 -10.74 11.41
CA PRO A 219 15.76 -11.50 10.90
C PRO A 219 17.05 -10.67 10.94
N GLU A 220 18.19 -11.30 11.27
CA GLU A 220 19.49 -10.62 11.44
C GLU A 220 19.83 -9.70 10.25
N ARG A 221 19.55 -10.15 9.02
CA ARG A 221 19.76 -9.37 7.80
C ARG A 221 18.95 -8.06 7.75
N VAL A 222 17.74 -8.05 8.29
CA VAL A 222 16.89 -6.85 8.40
C VAL A 222 17.47 -5.92 9.46
N LEU A 223 17.85 -6.45 10.62
CA LEU A 223 18.48 -5.66 11.69
C LEU A 223 19.77 -4.97 11.22
N VAL A 224 20.64 -5.70 10.51
CA VAL A 224 21.89 -5.15 9.95
C VAL A 224 21.60 -4.04 8.94
N ARG A 225 20.59 -4.20 8.07
CA ARG A 225 20.17 -3.17 7.12
C ARG A 225 19.65 -1.93 7.81
N VAL A 226 18.73 -2.08 8.77
CA VAL A 226 18.16 -0.96 9.54
C VAL A 226 19.25 -0.23 10.32
N HIS A 227 20.08 -0.96 11.07
CA HIS A 227 21.20 -0.37 11.80
C HIS A 227 22.15 0.42 10.89
N GLY A 228 22.52 -0.14 9.74
CA GLY A 228 23.33 0.55 8.74
C GLY A 228 22.67 1.82 8.21
N ALA A 229 21.37 1.77 7.91
CA ALA A 229 20.60 2.93 7.44
C ALA A 229 20.54 4.04 8.50
N LEU A 230 20.34 3.69 9.77
CA LEU A 230 20.30 4.65 10.87
C LEU A 230 21.65 5.34 11.11
N LEU A 231 22.75 4.59 11.00
CA LEU A 231 24.09 5.18 11.03
C LEU A 231 24.32 6.17 9.88
N GLN A 232 23.86 5.83 8.66
CA GLN A 232 23.95 6.73 7.50
C GLN A 232 23.06 7.96 7.65
N ALA A 233 21.92 7.83 8.34
CA ALA A 233 21.06 8.95 8.72
C ALA A 233 21.66 9.83 9.84
N GLY A 234 22.82 9.46 10.40
CA GLY A 234 23.55 10.26 11.38
C GLY A 234 23.24 9.94 12.84
N LEU A 235 22.53 8.85 13.14
CA LEU A 235 22.30 8.45 14.53
C LEU A 235 23.59 7.93 15.19
N PRO A 236 23.79 8.20 16.49
CA PRO A 236 24.83 7.53 17.27
C PRO A 236 24.67 6.02 17.24
N ALA A 237 25.78 5.27 17.26
CA ALA A 237 25.74 3.80 17.12
C ALA A 237 24.89 3.08 18.19
N ALA A 238 24.85 3.61 19.42
CA ALA A 238 24.00 3.07 20.47
C ALA A 238 22.51 3.23 20.14
N ASP A 239 22.11 4.40 19.64
CA ASP A 239 20.73 4.72 19.30
C ASP A 239 20.30 3.98 18.02
N ALA A 240 21.19 3.87 17.03
CA ALA A 240 20.96 3.07 15.83
C ALA A 240 20.71 1.59 16.17
N LEU A 241 21.48 1.02 17.11
CA LEU A 241 21.31 -0.37 17.52
C LEU A 241 20.01 -0.57 18.33
N ALA A 242 19.71 0.36 19.23
CA ALA A 242 18.47 0.35 20.00
C ALA A 242 17.24 0.49 19.08
N GLY A 243 17.32 1.36 18.09
CA GLY A 243 16.26 1.57 17.10
C GLY A 243 16.01 0.33 16.24
N ALA A 244 17.08 -0.29 15.73
CA ALA A 244 16.97 -1.52 14.94
C ALA A 244 16.30 -2.67 15.72
N ARG A 245 16.60 -2.81 17.02
CA ARG A 245 16.03 -3.87 17.86
C ARG A 245 14.61 -3.60 18.35
N SER A 246 14.30 -2.35 18.64
CA SER A 246 12.97 -1.96 19.14
C SER A 246 11.93 -1.77 18.03
N GLY A 247 12.38 -1.65 16.78
CA GLY A 247 11.50 -1.32 15.65
C GLY A 247 10.99 0.12 15.69
N SER A 248 11.61 1.02 16.46
CA SER A 248 11.25 2.44 16.48
C SER A 248 12.43 3.32 16.80
N PHE A 249 12.50 4.51 16.20
CA PHE A 249 13.56 5.46 16.45
C PHE A 249 13.08 6.90 16.19
N THR A 250 13.86 7.88 16.64
CA THR A 250 13.59 9.30 16.38
C THR A 250 14.69 9.88 15.51
N LEU A 251 14.31 10.56 14.43
CA LEU A 251 15.22 11.29 13.55
C LEU A 251 14.72 12.72 13.41
N ASP A 252 15.54 13.71 13.75
CA ASP A 252 15.18 15.14 13.71
C ASP A 252 13.84 15.49 14.41
N GLY A 253 13.55 14.81 15.51
CA GLY A 253 12.30 14.99 16.28
C GLY A 253 11.08 14.26 15.71
N VAL A 254 11.23 13.51 14.62
CA VAL A 254 10.20 12.70 13.99
C VAL A 254 10.30 11.26 14.48
N SER A 255 9.20 10.73 15.03
CA SER A 255 9.12 9.32 15.45
C SER A 255 8.81 8.42 14.26
N ILE A 256 9.66 7.43 14.03
CA ILE A 256 9.52 6.47 12.94
C ILE A 256 9.38 5.08 13.54
N GLY A 257 8.28 4.40 13.21
CA GLY A 257 8.04 2.99 13.49
C GLY A 257 8.41 2.11 12.29
N LEU A 258 8.87 0.91 12.58
CA LEU A 258 9.29 -0.11 11.62
C LEU A 258 8.50 -1.39 11.90
N ALA A 259 7.92 -1.96 10.84
CA ALA A 259 7.38 -3.32 10.88
C ALA A 259 8.02 -4.14 9.75
N CYS A 260 8.36 -5.39 10.05
CA CYS A 260 8.88 -6.32 9.06
C CYS A 260 7.90 -7.48 8.92
N GLU A 261 7.57 -7.86 7.69
CA GLU A 261 6.87 -9.10 7.44
C GLU A 261 7.83 -10.29 7.57
N ASP A 262 7.37 -11.36 8.21
CA ASP A 262 8.17 -12.59 8.32
C ASP A 262 8.31 -13.27 6.95
N GLY A 263 9.53 -13.67 6.61
CA GLY A 263 9.82 -14.42 5.38
C GLY A 263 10.00 -13.63 4.08
N THR A 264 9.60 -12.36 3.99
CA THR A 264 9.65 -11.58 2.72
C THR A 264 10.69 -10.45 2.70
N ASP A 265 11.38 -10.19 3.82
CA ASP A 265 12.29 -9.04 4.02
C ASP A 265 11.63 -7.67 3.76
N THR A 266 10.30 -7.63 3.71
CA THR A 266 9.52 -6.42 3.46
C THR A 266 9.49 -5.57 4.73
N LEU A 267 9.94 -4.33 4.61
CA LEU A 267 9.97 -3.36 5.70
C LEU A 267 8.98 -2.24 5.43
N VAL A 268 8.04 -2.06 6.36
CA VAL A 268 7.11 -0.92 6.37
C VAL A 268 7.62 0.11 7.37
N LEU A 269 7.75 1.36 6.91
CA LEU A 269 8.10 2.49 7.75
C LEU A 269 6.89 3.41 7.90
N VAL A 270 6.59 3.79 9.14
CA VAL A 270 5.48 4.69 9.44
C VAL A 270 6.00 5.85 10.28
N SER A 271 5.65 7.06 9.88
CA SER A 271 5.88 8.27 10.65
C SER A 271 4.55 8.97 10.90
N ASP A 272 4.34 9.44 12.11
CA ASP A 272 3.21 10.34 12.40
C ASP A 272 3.56 11.75 11.89
N LEU A 273 2.65 12.36 11.14
CA LEU A 273 2.75 13.74 10.67
C LEU A 273 2.13 14.74 11.65
N GLY A 274 1.45 14.26 12.68
CA GLY A 274 0.71 15.05 13.66
C GLY A 274 -0.75 15.29 13.26
N ALA A 275 -1.59 15.53 14.27
CA ALA A 275 -3.05 15.66 14.10
C ALA A 275 -3.49 16.81 13.17
N GLU A 276 -2.66 17.85 13.04
CA GLU A 276 -2.95 19.03 12.21
C GLU A 276 -2.58 18.84 10.73
N ALA A 277 -1.79 17.82 10.38
CA ALA A 277 -1.26 17.67 9.02
C ALA A 277 -2.35 17.48 7.96
N LEU A 278 -3.52 16.92 8.35
CA LEU A 278 -4.63 16.56 7.45
C LEU A 278 -5.99 17.10 7.95
N ASP A 279 -5.99 18.13 8.78
CA ASP A 279 -7.20 18.67 9.43
C ASP A 279 -8.13 19.45 8.49
N THR A 280 -7.58 20.09 7.45
CA THR A 280 -8.34 20.87 6.47
C THR A 280 -8.50 20.12 5.15
N LEU A 281 -9.49 20.50 4.34
CA LEU A 281 -9.64 19.95 2.99
C LEU A 281 -8.42 20.28 2.11
N GLU A 282 -7.95 21.53 2.18
CA GLU A 282 -6.80 21.99 1.40
C GLU A 282 -5.54 21.16 1.69
N ARG A 283 -5.24 20.88 2.96
CA ARG A 283 -4.10 20.05 3.36
C ARG A 283 -4.23 18.60 2.89
N ARG A 284 -5.43 18.01 2.99
CA ARG A 284 -5.71 16.67 2.46
C ARG A 284 -5.51 16.60 0.95
N ARG A 285 -5.94 17.65 0.23
CA ARG A 285 -5.74 17.78 -1.21
C ARG A 285 -4.27 17.86 -1.58
N LEU A 286 -3.51 18.71 -0.88
CA LEU A 286 -2.06 18.86 -1.08
C LEU A 286 -1.31 17.56 -0.77
N ALA A 287 -1.69 16.84 0.29
CA ALA A 287 -1.10 15.54 0.62
C ALA A 287 -1.32 14.52 -0.50
N LEU A 288 -2.55 14.41 -1.03
CA LEU A 288 -2.85 13.52 -2.15
C LEU A 288 -2.16 13.93 -3.45
N GLN A 289 -2.03 15.23 -3.73
CA GLN A 289 -1.25 15.70 -4.88
C GLN A 289 0.23 15.32 -4.71
N ALA A 290 0.77 15.45 -3.49
CA ALA A 290 2.13 15.07 -3.15
C ALA A 290 2.36 13.55 -3.24
N ASN A 291 1.37 12.70 -2.93
CA ASN A 291 1.50 11.25 -3.02
C ASN A 291 1.97 10.76 -4.39
N THR A 292 1.55 11.44 -5.47
CA THR A 292 2.02 11.11 -6.82
C THR A 292 3.53 11.24 -6.93
N THR A 293 4.07 12.37 -6.49
CA THR A 293 5.51 12.65 -6.50
C THR A 293 6.26 11.78 -5.49
N LEU A 294 5.74 11.64 -4.27
CA LEU A 294 6.36 10.86 -3.20
C LEU A 294 6.49 9.39 -3.59
N MET A 295 5.47 8.80 -4.22
CA MET A 295 5.57 7.45 -4.74
C MET A 295 6.65 7.35 -5.79
N VAL A 296 6.63 8.20 -6.82
CA VAL A 296 7.63 8.15 -7.91
C VAL A 296 9.06 8.26 -7.37
N PHE A 297 9.35 9.22 -6.50
CA PHE A 297 10.73 9.48 -6.08
C PHE A 297 11.19 8.61 -4.91
N ALA A 298 10.36 8.43 -3.88
CA ALA A 298 10.76 7.84 -2.62
C ALA A 298 10.02 6.54 -2.28
N GLY A 299 8.91 6.23 -2.97
CA GLY A 299 8.13 5.02 -2.70
C GLY A 299 7.38 5.11 -1.37
N VAL A 300 7.07 6.34 -0.97
CA VAL A 300 6.32 6.66 0.25
C VAL A 300 5.06 7.42 -0.14
N ALA A 301 4.05 7.40 0.72
CA ALA A 301 2.87 8.22 0.55
C ALA A 301 2.29 8.61 1.93
N VAL A 302 1.55 9.71 1.92
CA VAL A 302 0.75 10.16 3.06
C VAL A 302 -0.56 9.39 3.08
N ALA A 303 -0.85 8.78 4.21
CA ALA A 303 -2.08 8.06 4.46
C ALA A 303 -2.81 8.65 5.67
N ARG A 304 -4.06 8.22 5.84
CA ARG A 304 -4.85 8.49 7.06
C ARG A 304 -5.27 7.17 7.67
N ASP A 305 -5.07 7.02 8.97
CA ASP A 305 -5.58 5.87 9.71
C ASP A 305 -7.11 5.95 9.87
N ALA A 306 -7.76 4.79 9.87
CA ALA A 306 -9.16 4.69 10.23
C ALA A 306 -9.28 5.15 11.69
N ARG A 307 -9.90 6.31 11.94
CA ARG A 307 -10.18 6.73 13.32
C ARG A 307 -10.89 5.58 14.04
N ALA A 308 -10.32 5.12 15.15
CA ALA A 308 -11.06 4.26 16.08
C ALA A 308 -12.40 4.94 16.39
N PRO A 309 -13.54 4.23 16.33
CA PRO A 309 -14.82 4.82 16.64
C PRO A 309 -14.77 5.38 18.07
N ALA A 310 -15.12 6.67 18.19
CA ALA A 310 -15.27 7.36 19.47
C ALA A 310 -16.48 6.85 20.25
#